data_AF-A0A7V3NCK3-F1
#
_entry.id   AF-A0A7V3NCK3-F1
#
_cell.length_a   1.000
_cell.length_b   1.000
_cell.length_c   1.000
_cell.angle_alpha   90.00
_cell.angle_beta   90.00
_cell.angle_gamma   90.00
#
_symmetry.space_group_name_H-M   'P 1'
#
loop_
_entity.id
_entity.type
_entity.pdbx_description
1 polymer ?
#
loop_
_entity_poly.entity_id
_entity_poly.type
_entity_poly.pdbx_seq_one_letter_code
_entity_poly.pdbx_strand_id
1 'polypeptide(L)'
;EFTMMELYYAYCDRDTLMKFIEDLLKELVKRFNKKFSTKESYIIEYQGYKIDFGKKWKRIKYTEIIKKYTNLDYFKNTLEDFLKFAEKNNIEFNPKIITKGKIVDEIFKKLIRKNLIHPTFLIDHPKEISPLAKLNPKNPQLTLRFQGYIGGLEIINAFAELNDPVDQKRRFEEQAKALEKGDEEAHPYDETFIEALEYGMPPTAGLGIGIDRLVVILTNSKYLREVIYFPFVKEKGN
;
A
#
# COMPACT_ATOMS: atom_id res chain seq x y z
N GLU A 1 1.48 16.68 7.73
CA GLU A 1 1.42 17.01 6.30
C GLU A 1 2.45 16.18 5.54
N PHE A 2 2.13 15.76 4.31
CA PHE A 2 3.03 15.06 3.39
C PHE A 2 2.52 15.29 1.95
N THR A 3 3.35 14.98 0.96
CA THR A 3 3.04 15.14 -0.47
C THR A 3 2.71 13.77 -1.09
N MET A 4 1.54 13.71 -1.74
CA MET A 4 1.09 12.52 -2.47
C MET A 4 0.64 12.90 -3.87
N MET A 5 0.97 12.07 -4.84
CA MET A 5 0.39 12.14 -6.19
C MET A 5 -0.70 11.08 -6.29
N GLU A 6 -1.91 11.49 -6.62
CA GLU A 6 -2.98 10.57 -7.02
C GLU A 6 -3.20 10.62 -8.53
N LEU A 7 -3.51 9.46 -9.11
CA LEU A 7 -3.84 9.29 -10.53
C LEU A 7 -4.97 8.26 -10.66
N TYR A 8 -5.97 8.59 -11.45
CA TYR A 8 -7.08 7.70 -11.80
C TYR A 8 -7.06 7.46 -13.31
N TYR A 9 -7.06 6.19 -13.72
CA TYR A 9 -6.96 5.79 -15.12
C TYR A 9 -8.18 4.94 -15.51
N ALA A 10 -9.11 5.55 -16.23
CA ALA A 10 -10.28 4.86 -16.79
C ALA A 10 -9.87 3.78 -17.82
N TYR A 11 -10.61 2.68 -17.83
CA TYR A 11 -10.40 1.48 -18.65
C TYR A 11 -9.04 0.82 -18.47
N CYS A 12 -8.37 1.08 -17.34
CA CYS A 12 -7.07 0.50 -16.99
C CYS A 12 -7.26 -0.66 -16.00
N ASP A 13 -6.65 -1.80 -16.28
CA ASP A 13 -6.60 -2.92 -15.35
C ASP A 13 -5.33 -2.87 -14.48
N ARG A 14 -5.29 -3.75 -13.47
CA ARG A 14 -4.18 -3.82 -12.51
C ARG A 14 -2.82 -4.08 -13.18
N ASP A 15 -2.78 -4.96 -14.18
CA ASP A 15 -1.53 -5.35 -14.81
C ASP A 15 -0.96 -4.25 -15.70
N THR A 16 -1.85 -3.52 -16.39
CA THR A 16 -1.54 -2.33 -17.17
C THR A 16 -1.07 -1.20 -16.25
N LEU A 17 -1.74 -0.98 -15.12
CA LEU A 17 -1.32 0.04 -14.16
C LEU A 17 0.07 -0.29 -13.55
N MET A 18 0.34 -1.54 -13.20
CA MET A 18 1.68 -1.94 -12.74
C MET A 18 2.76 -1.64 -13.78
N LYS A 19 2.50 -1.96 -15.06
CA LYS A 19 3.44 -1.66 -16.15
C LYS A 19 3.66 -0.15 -16.30
N PHE A 20 2.58 0.63 -16.26
CA PHE A 20 2.64 2.09 -16.29
C PHE A 20 3.52 2.64 -15.16
N ILE A 21 3.38 2.12 -13.94
CA ILE A 21 4.18 2.54 -12.78
C ILE A 21 5.66 2.17 -12.96
N GLU A 22 5.95 0.97 -13.46
CA GLU A 22 7.33 0.54 -13.77
C GLU A 22 7.99 1.51 -14.76
N ASP A 23 7.29 1.82 -15.86
CA ASP A 23 7.79 2.72 -16.90
C ASP A 23 7.96 4.17 -16.38
N LEU A 24 6.98 4.66 -15.60
CA LEU A 24 7.01 5.99 -14.98
C LEU A 24 8.22 6.16 -14.06
N LEU A 25 8.42 5.23 -13.12
CA LEU A 25 9.51 5.32 -12.15
C LEU A 25 10.88 5.05 -12.78
N LYS A 26 10.94 4.18 -13.79
CA LYS A 26 12.16 3.95 -14.56
C LYS A 26 12.61 5.20 -15.30
N GLU A 27 11.69 5.89 -15.97
CA GLU A 27 12.00 7.15 -16.67
C GLU A 27 12.36 8.27 -15.68
N LEU A 28 11.68 8.34 -14.54
CA LEU A 28 12.01 9.30 -13.48
C LEU A 28 13.43 9.10 -12.96
N VAL A 29 13.83 7.86 -12.64
CA VAL A 29 15.18 7.54 -12.16
C VAL A 29 16.23 7.85 -13.22
N LYS A 30 15.96 7.51 -14.48
CA LYS A 30 16.83 7.86 -15.60
C LYS A 30 17.07 9.36 -15.69
N ARG A 31 16.01 10.18 -15.60
CA ARG A 31 16.10 11.64 -15.63
C ARG A 31 16.82 12.21 -14.41
N PHE A 32 16.57 11.64 -13.23
CA PHE A 32 17.23 12.05 -12.00
C PHE A 32 18.75 11.81 -12.09
N ASN A 33 19.17 10.59 -12.47
CA ASN A 33 20.58 10.23 -12.59
C ASN A 33 21.34 11.07 -13.63
N LYS A 34 20.66 11.49 -14.73
CA LYS A 34 21.23 12.38 -15.74
C LYS A 34 21.68 13.75 -15.20
N LYS A 35 21.17 14.20 -14.03
CA LYS A 35 21.63 15.42 -13.38
C LYS A 35 23.04 15.31 -12.78
N PHE A 36 23.49 14.09 -12.50
CA PHE A 36 24.76 13.82 -11.81
C PHE A 36 25.76 13.04 -12.68
N SER A 37 25.31 12.43 -13.78
CA SER A 37 26.15 11.64 -14.69
C SER A 37 25.65 11.70 -16.12
N THR A 38 26.56 11.63 -17.09
CA THR A 38 26.23 11.51 -18.52
C THR A 38 25.88 10.08 -18.93
N LYS A 39 26.18 9.08 -18.09
CA LYS A 39 25.87 7.68 -18.35
C LYS A 39 24.41 7.39 -17.99
N GLU A 40 23.73 6.64 -18.86
CA GLU A 40 22.40 6.14 -18.56
C GLU A 40 22.46 5.14 -17.40
N SER A 41 21.63 5.35 -16.38
CA SER A 41 21.53 4.48 -15.21
C SER A 41 20.11 4.48 -14.67
N TYR A 42 19.63 3.29 -14.30
CA TYR A 42 18.35 3.05 -13.64
C TYR A 42 18.54 2.61 -12.18
N ILE A 43 19.77 2.75 -11.67
CA ILE A 43 20.14 2.30 -10.33
C ILE A 43 20.20 3.51 -9.40
N ILE A 44 19.65 3.34 -8.20
CA ILE A 44 19.76 4.26 -7.07
C ILE A 44 20.46 3.54 -5.93
N GLU A 45 21.38 4.23 -5.26
CA GLU A 45 21.98 3.74 -4.03
C GLU A 45 21.14 4.22 -2.84
N TYR A 46 20.65 3.28 -2.05
CA TYR A 46 19.86 3.56 -0.86
C TYR A 46 20.28 2.68 0.30
N GLN A 47 20.79 3.28 1.37
CA GLN A 47 21.21 2.61 2.61
C GLN A 47 22.15 1.42 2.36
N GLY A 48 23.10 1.57 1.42
CA GLY A 48 24.07 0.54 1.03
C GLY A 48 23.57 -0.48 0.01
N TYR A 49 22.30 -0.41 -0.42
CA TYR A 49 21.74 -1.27 -1.45
C TYR A 49 21.71 -0.56 -2.82
N LYS A 50 22.03 -1.32 -3.88
CA LYS A 50 21.83 -0.88 -5.27
C LYS A 50 20.44 -1.30 -5.72
N ILE A 51 19.52 -0.35 -5.75
CA ILE A 51 18.13 -0.55 -6.14
C ILE A 51 18.00 -0.28 -7.64
N ASP A 52 17.63 -1.31 -8.39
CA ASP A 52 17.50 -1.28 -9.86
C ASP A 52 16.03 -1.10 -10.27
N PHE A 53 15.70 0.07 -10.81
CA PHE A 53 14.39 0.42 -11.34
C PHE A 53 14.23 0.01 -12.82
N GLY A 54 15.30 -0.45 -13.48
CA GLY A 54 15.29 -0.77 -14.91
C GLY A 54 14.69 -2.13 -15.24
N LYS A 55 14.54 -2.99 -14.23
CA LYS A 55 14.01 -4.35 -14.31
C LYS A 55 12.52 -4.41 -14.00
N LYS A 56 11.88 -5.48 -14.47
CA LYS A 56 10.51 -5.82 -14.07
C LYS A 56 10.47 -6.09 -12.56
N TRP A 57 9.50 -5.50 -11.89
CA TRP A 57 9.33 -5.61 -10.45
C TRP A 57 8.79 -6.99 -10.11
N LYS A 58 9.27 -7.52 -8.97
CA LYS A 58 8.76 -8.81 -8.49
C LYS A 58 7.31 -8.64 -8.06
N ARG A 59 6.44 -9.57 -8.42
CA ARG A 59 5.06 -9.63 -7.94
C ARG A 59 4.94 -10.74 -6.91
N ILE A 60 4.44 -10.42 -5.72
CA ILE A 60 4.29 -11.36 -4.61
C ILE A 60 2.87 -11.25 -4.08
N LYS A 61 2.15 -12.37 -3.90
CA LYS A 61 0.84 -12.32 -3.26
C LYS A 61 0.97 -12.08 -1.77
N TYR A 62 0.07 -11.29 -1.21
CA TYR A 62 0.04 -10.96 0.21
C TYR A 62 0.00 -12.21 1.09
N THR A 63 -0.91 -13.13 0.81
CA THR A 63 -1.09 -14.34 1.60
C THR A 63 0.09 -15.31 1.48
N GLU A 64 0.77 -15.34 0.33
CA GLU A 64 1.96 -16.16 0.10
C GLU A 64 3.17 -15.65 0.90
N ILE A 65 3.39 -14.33 0.95
CA ILE A 65 4.49 -13.78 1.74
C ILE A 65 4.22 -13.97 3.24
N ILE A 66 2.98 -13.80 3.70
CA ILE A 66 2.63 -14.09 5.10
C ILE A 66 2.97 -15.54 5.43
N LYS A 67 2.46 -16.49 4.63
CA LYS A 67 2.73 -17.92 4.83
C LYS A 67 4.20 -18.25 4.86
N LYS A 68 5.02 -17.61 4.01
CA LYS A 68 6.47 -17.83 3.99
C LYS A 68 7.15 -17.44 5.30
N TYR A 69 6.72 -16.35 5.95
CA TYR A 69 7.36 -15.83 7.16
C TYR A 69 6.74 -16.37 8.45
N THR A 70 5.47 -16.78 8.44
CA THR A 70 4.75 -17.25 9.63
C THR A 70 4.53 -18.76 9.67
N ASN A 71 4.66 -19.44 8.52
CA ASN A 71 4.17 -20.81 8.27
C ASN A 71 2.64 -20.98 8.43
N LEU A 72 1.89 -19.88 8.53
CA LEU A 72 0.42 -19.89 8.63
C LEU A 72 -0.20 -19.55 7.27
N ASP A 73 -1.13 -20.39 6.81
CA ASP A 73 -1.87 -20.18 5.58
C ASP A 73 -3.12 -19.33 5.86
N TYR A 74 -3.21 -18.17 5.22
CA TYR A 74 -4.33 -17.25 5.42
C TYR A 74 -5.71 -17.87 5.15
N PHE A 75 -5.83 -18.91 4.32
CA PHE A 75 -7.13 -19.52 4.04
C PHE A 75 -7.46 -20.70 4.96
N LYS A 76 -6.45 -21.32 5.58
CA LYS A 76 -6.63 -22.54 6.40
C LYS A 76 -6.57 -22.27 7.90
N ASN A 77 -5.70 -21.36 8.32
CA ASN A 77 -5.51 -21.03 9.74
C ASN A 77 -6.57 -20.05 10.23
N THR A 78 -6.87 -20.05 11.52
CA THR A 78 -7.90 -19.19 12.12
C THR A 78 -7.30 -17.86 12.58
N LEU A 79 -8.16 -16.94 13.04
CA LEU A 79 -7.72 -15.69 13.68
C LEU A 79 -6.87 -15.97 14.93
N GLU A 80 -7.26 -16.95 15.73
CA GLU A 80 -6.54 -17.34 16.96
C GLU A 80 -5.10 -17.78 16.66
N ASP A 81 -4.88 -18.48 15.55
CA ASP A 81 -3.52 -18.88 15.14
C ASP A 81 -2.63 -17.64 14.87
N PHE A 82 -3.17 -16.63 14.17
CA PHE A 82 -2.45 -15.39 13.88
C PHE A 82 -2.25 -14.54 15.13
N LEU A 83 -3.20 -14.51 16.06
CA LEU A 83 -3.06 -13.82 17.35
C LEU A 83 -1.94 -14.44 18.19
N LYS A 84 -1.92 -15.77 18.35
CA LYS A 84 -0.84 -16.48 19.05
C LYS A 84 0.52 -16.20 18.40
N PHE A 85 0.57 -16.13 17.08
CA PHE A 85 1.80 -15.76 16.38
C PHE A 85 2.22 -14.32 16.69
N ALA A 86 1.29 -13.36 16.65
CA ALA A 86 1.55 -11.96 16.94
C ALA A 86 2.05 -11.76 18.39
N GLU A 87 1.39 -12.37 19.37
CA GLU A 87 1.77 -12.36 20.78
C GLU A 87 3.17 -12.93 21.00
N LYS A 88 3.45 -14.12 20.43
CA LYS A 88 4.78 -14.76 20.53
C LYS A 88 5.90 -13.89 19.97
N ASN A 89 5.60 -13.02 19.01
CA ASN A 89 6.57 -12.13 18.36
C ASN A 89 6.51 -10.68 18.89
N ASN A 90 5.78 -10.41 19.98
CA ASN A 90 5.60 -9.08 20.57
C ASN A 90 5.13 -8.04 19.54
N ILE A 91 4.15 -8.41 18.72
CA ILE A 91 3.54 -7.53 17.73
C ILE A 91 2.30 -6.90 18.38
N GLU A 92 2.37 -5.58 18.58
CA GLU A 92 1.26 -4.81 19.10
C GLU A 92 0.16 -4.66 18.04
N PHE A 93 -1.09 -4.70 18.49
CA PHE A 93 -2.27 -4.47 17.66
C PHE A 93 -3.34 -3.75 18.49
N ASN A 94 -4.27 -3.07 17.82
CA ASN A 94 -5.36 -2.37 18.49
C ASN A 94 -6.36 -3.39 19.08
N PRO A 95 -6.55 -3.45 20.41
CA PRO A 95 -7.44 -4.41 21.04
C PRO A 95 -8.92 -4.19 20.70
N LYS A 96 -9.28 -3.02 20.16
CA LYS A 96 -10.65 -2.72 19.72
C LYS A 96 -10.97 -3.25 18.32
N ILE A 97 -9.95 -3.58 17.51
CA ILE A 97 -10.11 -3.95 16.11
C ILE A 97 -9.37 -5.27 15.86
N ILE A 98 -10.01 -6.37 16.24
CA ILE A 98 -9.43 -7.71 16.11
C ILE A 98 -10.12 -8.44 14.96
N THR A 99 -9.60 -8.25 13.75
CA THR A 99 -9.98 -9.02 12.55
C THR A 99 -8.77 -9.73 11.97
N LYS A 100 -9.00 -10.81 11.23
CA LYS A 100 -7.92 -11.62 10.67
C LYS A 100 -7.05 -10.81 9.72
N GLY A 101 -7.67 -9.99 8.87
CA GLY A 101 -6.98 -9.09 7.97
C GLY A 101 -6.10 -8.08 8.72
N LYS A 102 -6.63 -7.42 9.76
CA LYS A 102 -5.88 -6.40 10.51
C LYS A 102 -4.69 -7.00 11.28
N ILE A 103 -4.87 -8.15 11.94
CA ILE A 103 -3.76 -8.83 12.63
C ILE A 103 -2.67 -9.27 11.64
N VAL A 104 -3.07 -9.84 10.50
CA VAL A 104 -2.14 -10.24 9.45
C VAL A 104 -1.38 -9.03 8.87
N ASP A 105 -2.05 -7.88 8.77
CA ASP A 105 -1.42 -6.64 8.33
C ASP A 105 -0.40 -6.08 9.33
N GLU A 106 -0.68 -6.13 10.62
CA GLU A 106 0.30 -5.76 11.65
C GLU A 106 1.52 -6.70 11.66
N ILE A 107 1.29 -8.01 11.47
CA ILE A 107 2.38 -8.98 11.27
C ILE A 107 3.25 -8.58 10.08
N PHE A 108 2.63 -8.26 8.94
CA PHE A 108 3.34 -7.85 7.74
C PHE A 108 4.17 -6.58 7.98
N LYS A 109 3.55 -5.52 8.53
CA LYS A 109 4.20 -4.23 8.80
C LYS A 109 5.41 -4.36 9.71
N LYS A 110 5.31 -5.18 10.76
CA LYS A 110 6.36 -5.31 11.78
C LYS A 110 7.50 -6.24 11.37
N LEU A 111 7.21 -7.37 10.74
CA LEU A 111 8.21 -8.41 10.48
C LEU A 111 8.71 -8.46 9.04
N ILE A 112 7.83 -8.19 8.07
CA ILE A 112 8.06 -8.55 6.66
C ILE A 112 8.43 -7.33 5.84
N ARG A 113 7.71 -6.21 5.99
CA ARG A 113 7.81 -5.00 5.16
C ARG A 113 9.26 -4.53 4.95
N LYS A 114 10.05 -4.47 6.02
CA LYS A 114 11.45 -4.00 5.99
C LYS A 114 12.38 -4.84 5.09
N ASN A 115 11.99 -6.08 4.77
CA ASN A 115 12.78 -6.99 3.93
C ASN A 115 12.52 -6.77 2.43
N LEU A 116 11.54 -5.94 2.05
CA LEU A 116 11.21 -5.61 0.66
C LEU A 116 12.11 -4.49 0.13
N ILE A 117 13.40 -4.80 -0.02
CA ILE A 117 14.43 -3.83 -0.42
C ILE A 117 14.36 -3.47 -1.91
N HIS A 118 14.24 -4.48 -2.77
CA HIS A 118 14.15 -4.25 -4.22
C HIS A 118 12.71 -3.98 -4.65
N PRO A 119 12.51 -3.26 -5.78
CA PRO A 119 11.17 -2.87 -6.21
C PRO A 119 10.25 -4.08 -6.38
N THR A 120 9.18 -4.10 -5.61
CA THR A 120 8.28 -5.25 -5.46
C THR A 120 6.84 -4.79 -5.37
N PHE A 121 5.96 -5.40 -6.16
CA PHE A 121 4.52 -5.28 -6.00
C PHE A 121 4.01 -6.39 -5.07
N LEU A 122 3.40 -5.98 -3.96
CA LEU A 122 2.61 -6.84 -3.10
C LEU A 122 1.16 -6.81 -3.58
N ILE A 123 0.59 -7.94 -3.96
CA ILE A 123 -0.71 -8.00 -4.65
C ILE A 123 -1.73 -8.84 -3.88
N ASP A 124 -3.00 -8.69 -4.23
CA ASP A 124 -4.11 -9.51 -3.72
C ASP A 124 -4.29 -9.39 -2.19
N HIS A 125 -4.50 -8.16 -1.72
CA HIS A 125 -4.71 -7.87 -0.29
C HIS A 125 -6.04 -8.46 0.21
N PRO A 126 -6.11 -8.92 1.47
CA PRO A 126 -7.37 -9.31 2.09
C PRO A 126 -8.44 -8.22 2.01
N LYS A 127 -9.71 -8.63 1.82
CA LYS A 127 -10.85 -7.71 1.72
C LYS A 127 -11.05 -6.87 2.97
N GLU A 128 -10.80 -7.44 4.15
CA GLU A 128 -11.00 -6.80 5.45
C GLU A 128 -10.14 -5.55 5.67
N ILE A 129 -9.04 -5.41 4.92
CA ILE A 129 -8.13 -4.25 4.99
C ILE A 129 -8.19 -3.38 3.73
N SER A 130 -9.15 -3.62 2.84
CA SER A 130 -9.21 -3.00 1.51
C SER A 130 -10.64 -2.55 1.16
N PRO A 131 -11.21 -1.59 1.91
CA PRO A 131 -12.63 -1.22 1.79
C PRO A 131 -12.99 -0.62 0.43
N LEU A 132 -12.09 0.09 -0.25
CA LEU A 132 -12.38 0.75 -1.53
C LEU A 132 -12.02 -0.08 -2.77
N ALA A 133 -11.38 -1.25 -2.58
CA ALA A 133 -10.89 -2.05 -3.69
C ALA A 133 -11.94 -3.06 -4.19
N LYS A 134 -12.03 -3.25 -5.52
CA LYS A 134 -12.82 -4.35 -6.10
C LYS A 134 -12.36 -5.70 -5.59
N LEU A 135 -13.31 -6.63 -5.43
CA LEU A 135 -13.01 -8.02 -5.10
C LEU A 135 -12.27 -8.72 -6.24
N ASN A 136 -11.40 -9.66 -5.90
CA ASN A 136 -10.75 -10.50 -6.89
C ASN A 136 -11.76 -11.54 -7.42
N PRO A 137 -12.03 -11.60 -8.73
CA PRO A 137 -13.04 -12.50 -9.30
C PRO A 137 -12.70 -13.99 -9.11
N LYS A 138 -11.42 -14.34 -8.90
CA LYS A 138 -10.98 -15.71 -8.65
C LYS A 138 -11.07 -16.10 -7.17
N ASN A 139 -10.99 -15.13 -6.26
CA ASN A 139 -11.08 -15.37 -4.82
C ASN A 139 -11.66 -14.12 -4.11
N PRO A 140 -12.97 -14.11 -3.81
CA PRO A 140 -13.65 -12.98 -3.17
C PRO A 140 -13.16 -12.63 -1.75
N GLN A 141 -12.30 -13.45 -1.12
CA GLN A 141 -11.65 -13.09 0.14
C GLN A 141 -10.50 -12.08 -0.05
N LEU A 142 -10.05 -11.90 -1.30
CA LEU A 142 -8.99 -10.97 -1.70
C LEU A 142 -9.56 -9.87 -2.60
N THR A 143 -8.76 -8.82 -2.78
CA THR A 143 -9.10 -7.66 -3.61
C THR A 143 -8.09 -7.47 -4.73
N LEU A 144 -8.46 -6.73 -5.77
CA LEU A 144 -7.56 -6.30 -6.85
C LEU A 144 -6.67 -5.11 -6.44
N ARG A 145 -6.27 -5.06 -5.16
CA ARG A 145 -5.36 -4.07 -4.60
C ARG A 145 -3.91 -4.56 -4.66
N PHE A 146 -2.99 -3.62 -4.89
CA PHE A 146 -1.57 -3.83 -4.74
C PHE A 146 -0.87 -2.63 -4.10
N GLN A 147 0.28 -2.89 -3.50
CA GLN A 147 1.19 -1.89 -2.95
C GLN A 147 2.56 -2.07 -3.59
N GLY A 148 3.28 -0.97 -3.82
CA GLY A 148 4.65 -0.99 -4.34
C GLY A 148 5.64 -0.66 -3.23
N TYR A 149 6.58 -1.57 -3.00
CA TYR A 149 7.61 -1.45 -1.98
C TYR A 149 9.00 -1.25 -2.60
N ILE A 150 9.75 -0.30 -2.07
CA ILE A 150 11.13 0.00 -2.46
C ILE A 150 11.90 0.39 -1.18
N GLY A 151 13.08 -0.19 -0.97
CA GLY A 151 13.91 0.12 0.20
C GLY A 151 13.25 -0.20 1.54
N GLY A 152 12.29 -1.14 1.57
CA GLY A 152 11.50 -1.45 2.77
C GLY A 152 10.41 -0.42 3.10
N LEU A 153 10.17 0.57 2.23
CA LEU A 153 9.13 1.57 2.35
C LEU A 153 8.00 1.29 1.37
N GLU A 154 6.76 1.55 1.79
CA GLU A 154 5.62 1.60 0.88
C GLU A 154 5.64 2.93 0.13
N ILE A 155 5.80 2.86 -1.18
CA ILE A 155 5.85 4.02 -2.07
C ILE A 155 4.53 4.19 -2.84
N ILE A 156 3.87 3.07 -3.14
CA ILE A 156 2.66 3.02 -3.97
C ILE A 156 1.56 2.29 -3.21
N ASN A 157 0.34 2.81 -3.29
CA ASN A 157 -0.90 2.09 -3.00
C ASN A 157 -1.84 2.25 -4.19
N ALA A 158 -2.37 1.16 -4.72
CA ALA A 158 -3.17 1.17 -5.92
C ALA A 158 -4.20 0.04 -5.92
N PHE A 159 -5.34 0.26 -6.56
CA PHE A 159 -6.39 -0.73 -6.64
C PHE A 159 -7.29 -0.49 -7.85
N ALA A 160 -7.99 -1.54 -8.29
CA ALA A 160 -9.15 -1.35 -9.15
C ALA A 160 -10.27 -0.71 -8.32
N GLU A 161 -10.71 0.47 -8.74
CA GLU A 161 -11.68 1.30 -8.03
C GLU A 161 -13.04 0.63 -7.95
N LEU A 162 -13.64 0.60 -6.76
CA LEU A 162 -15.01 0.13 -6.63
C LEU A 162 -15.96 1.14 -7.27
N ASN A 163 -16.59 0.73 -8.37
CA ASN A 163 -17.52 1.56 -9.14
C ASN A 163 -18.98 1.06 -9.05
N ASP A 164 -19.25 0.10 -8.17
CA ASP A 164 -20.60 -0.34 -7.85
C ASP A 164 -21.14 0.51 -6.69
N PRO A 165 -22.10 1.43 -6.93
CA PRO A 165 -22.62 2.33 -5.90
C PRO A 165 -23.30 1.56 -4.75
N VAL A 166 -23.91 0.41 -5.03
CA VAL A 166 -24.60 -0.39 -4.02
C VAL A 166 -23.58 -1.06 -3.08
N ASP A 167 -22.52 -1.64 -3.64
CA ASP A 167 -21.45 -2.22 -2.81
C ASP A 167 -20.68 -1.12 -2.05
N GLN A 168 -20.37 0.01 -2.70
CA GLN A 168 -19.67 1.12 -2.06
C GLN A 168 -20.47 1.69 -0.88
N LYS A 169 -21.79 1.87 -1.05
CA LYS A 169 -22.70 2.30 0.03
C LYS A 169 -22.64 1.37 1.23
N ARG A 170 -22.79 0.06 1.00
CA ARG A 170 -22.71 -0.96 2.06
C ARG A 170 -21.38 -0.90 2.81
N ARG A 171 -20.27 -0.67 2.10
CA ARG A 171 -18.94 -0.56 2.72
C ARG A 171 -18.78 0.71 3.53
N PHE A 172 -19.31 1.85 3.09
CA PHE A 172 -19.32 3.06 3.92
C PHE A 172 -20.17 2.89 5.18
N GLU A 173 -21.31 2.22 5.12
CA GLU A 173 -22.11 1.90 6.31
C GLU A 173 -21.34 0.99 7.30
N GLU A 174 -20.56 0.03 6.80
CA GLU A 174 -19.68 -0.80 7.62
C GLU A 174 -18.54 -0.01 8.26
N GLN A 175 -17.94 0.93 7.52
CA GLN A 175 -16.88 1.81 8.02
C GLN A 175 -17.41 2.81 9.06
N ALA A 176 -18.59 3.40 8.85
CA ALA A 176 -19.23 4.27 9.83
C ALA A 176 -19.48 3.54 11.16
N LYS A 177 -19.96 2.28 11.11
CA LYS A 177 -20.10 1.43 12.30
C LYS A 177 -18.77 1.09 12.96
N ALA A 178 -17.69 0.98 12.19
CA ALA A 178 -16.35 0.76 12.74
C ALA A 178 -15.81 2.02 13.43
N LEU A 179 -16.07 3.20 12.85
CA LEU A 179 -15.73 4.51 13.44
C LEU A 179 -16.43 4.69 14.79
N GLU A 180 -17.73 4.38 14.88
CA GLU A 180 -18.49 4.38 16.14
C GLU A 180 -17.90 3.44 17.21
N LYS A 181 -17.26 2.35 16.79
CA LYS A 181 -16.57 1.39 17.67
C LYS A 181 -15.14 1.83 18.03
N GLY A 182 -14.70 2.99 17.56
CA GLY A 182 -13.39 3.57 17.86
C GLY A 182 -12.28 3.19 16.88
N ASP A 183 -12.62 2.78 15.65
CA ASP A 183 -11.65 2.71 14.55
C ASP A 183 -11.47 4.11 13.94
N GLU A 184 -10.52 4.87 14.48
CA GLU A 184 -10.20 6.23 14.01
C GLU A 184 -9.69 6.28 12.55
N GLU A 185 -9.32 5.13 11.97
CA GLU A 185 -8.90 5.04 10.56
C GLU A 185 -10.07 4.74 9.61
N ALA A 186 -11.28 4.48 10.12
CA ALA A 186 -12.43 4.14 9.30
C ALA A 186 -12.96 5.35 8.52
N HIS A 187 -13.41 5.11 7.29
CA HIS A 187 -13.91 6.17 6.41
C HIS A 187 -15.30 6.66 6.85
N PRO A 188 -15.57 7.98 6.85
CA PRO A 188 -16.91 8.51 7.03
C PRO A 188 -17.79 8.17 5.82
N TYR A 189 -19.12 8.18 6.03
CA TYR A 189 -20.08 8.04 4.95
C TYR A 189 -20.14 9.33 4.11
N ASP A 190 -19.99 9.21 2.80
CA ASP A 190 -20.10 10.34 1.85
C ASP A 190 -21.24 10.07 0.85
N GLU A 191 -22.36 10.75 1.07
CA GLU A 191 -23.55 10.62 0.21
C GLU A 191 -23.31 11.19 -1.19
N THR A 192 -22.54 12.27 -1.31
CA THR A 192 -22.26 12.92 -2.60
C THR A 192 -21.38 12.05 -3.49
N PHE A 193 -20.45 11.31 -2.89
CA PHE A 193 -19.63 10.33 -3.62
C PHE A 193 -20.48 9.15 -4.13
N ILE A 194 -21.42 8.65 -3.31
CA ILE A 194 -22.34 7.59 -3.74
C ILE A 194 -23.21 8.07 -4.90
N GLU A 195 -23.81 9.25 -4.79
CA GLU A 195 -24.62 9.83 -5.87
C GLU A 195 -23.80 9.95 -7.16
N ALA A 196 -22.55 10.42 -7.09
CA ALA A 196 -21.67 10.49 -8.25
C ALA A 196 -21.41 9.11 -8.91
N LEU A 197 -21.28 8.04 -8.11
CA LEU A 197 -21.13 6.68 -8.63
C LEU A 197 -22.40 6.16 -9.30
N GLU A 198 -23.59 6.59 -8.85
CA GLU A 198 -24.88 6.21 -9.45
C GLU A 198 -25.08 6.76 -10.86
N TYR A 199 -24.48 7.92 -11.18
CA TYR A 199 -24.40 8.42 -12.56
C TYR A 199 -23.50 7.56 -13.48
N GLY A 200 -22.65 6.72 -12.89
CA GLY A 200 -21.83 5.74 -13.59
C GLY A 200 -20.35 6.14 -13.69
N MET A 201 -19.52 5.43 -12.92
CA MET A 201 -18.06 5.48 -13.07
C MET A 201 -17.57 4.31 -13.94
N PRO A 202 -16.79 4.54 -15.02
CA PRO A 202 -16.24 3.45 -15.82
C PRO A 202 -15.27 2.60 -14.98
N PRO A 203 -14.96 1.36 -15.39
CA PRO A 203 -13.89 0.59 -14.76
C PRO A 203 -12.60 1.42 -14.71
N THR A 204 -12.10 1.69 -13.52
CA THR A 204 -11.00 2.63 -13.30
C THR A 204 -9.98 1.99 -12.35
N ALA A 205 -8.71 2.32 -12.54
CA ALA A 205 -7.66 2.00 -11.58
C ALA A 205 -7.14 3.28 -10.94
N GLY A 206 -7.07 3.30 -9.61
CA GLY A 206 -6.48 4.39 -8.84
C GLY A 206 -5.07 4.06 -8.37
N LEU A 207 -4.27 5.10 -8.24
CA LEU A 207 -2.87 5.06 -7.86
C LEU A 207 -2.56 6.24 -6.94
N GLY A 208 -2.07 5.96 -5.74
CA GLY A 208 -1.38 6.92 -4.88
C GLY A 208 0.12 6.65 -4.85
N ILE A 209 0.95 7.68 -5.02
CA ILE A 209 2.41 7.64 -4.84
C ILE A 209 2.81 8.61 -3.73
N GLY A 210 3.46 8.09 -2.68
CA GLY A 210 4.04 8.90 -1.61
C GLY A 210 5.33 9.58 -2.08
N ILE A 211 5.24 10.86 -2.41
CA ILE A 211 6.35 11.61 -3.03
C ILE A 211 7.51 11.79 -2.06
N ASP A 212 7.26 12.12 -0.78
CA ASP A 212 8.33 12.32 0.19
C ASP A 212 9.16 11.04 0.39
N ARG A 213 8.49 9.88 0.47
CA ARG A 213 9.17 8.58 0.59
C ARG A 213 9.96 8.24 -0.67
N LEU A 214 9.44 8.57 -1.85
CA LEU A 214 10.18 8.41 -3.10
C LEU A 214 11.44 9.28 -3.10
N VAL A 215 11.34 10.55 -2.66
CA VAL A 215 12.49 11.44 -2.53
C VAL A 215 13.51 10.87 -1.55
N VAL A 216 13.10 10.36 -0.38
CA VAL A 216 13.99 9.70 0.59
C VAL A 216 14.84 8.60 -0.07
N ILE A 217 14.22 7.78 -0.92
CA ILE A 217 14.95 6.73 -1.66
C ILE A 217 15.94 7.35 -2.64
N LEU A 218 15.50 8.30 -3.47
CA LEU A 218 16.31 8.92 -4.53
C LEU A 218 17.51 9.70 -3.99
N THR A 219 17.37 10.33 -2.82
CA THR A 219 18.42 11.14 -2.19
C THR A 219 19.27 10.38 -1.19
N ASN A 220 19.05 9.07 -1.03
CA ASN A 220 19.71 8.25 -0.01
C ASN A 220 19.55 8.79 1.42
N SER A 221 18.41 9.44 1.71
CA SER A 221 18.14 9.99 3.03
C SER A 221 17.81 8.89 4.03
N LYS A 222 18.24 9.06 5.27
CA LYS A 222 17.98 8.09 6.34
C LYS A 222 16.60 8.30 6.96
N TYR A 223 16.15 9.54 7.05
CA TYR A 223 14.90 9.89 7.71
C TYR A 223 14.02 10.78 6.82
N LEU A 224 12.69 10.62 6.94
CA LEU A 224 11.71 11.41 6.19
C LEU A 224 11.86 12.93 6.41
N ARG A 225 12.21 13.33 7.63
CA ARG A 225 12.42 14.76 7.97
C ARG A 225 13.56 15.42 7.18
N GLU A 226 14.47 14.64 6.59
CA GLU A 226 15.60 15.18 5.83
C GLU A 226 15.20 15.68 4.45
N VAL A 227 14.01 15.30 3.96
CA VAL A 227 13.49 15.71 2.64
C VAL A 227 12.35 16.71 2.73
N ILE A 228 12.00 17.13 3.96
CA ILE A 228 10.95 18.12 4.24
C ILE A 228 11.65 19.37 4.80
N TYR A 229 11.45 20.53 4.17
CA TYR A 229 12.10 21.77 4.62
C TYR A 229 11.67 22.19 6.04
N PHE A 230 10.40 22.03 6.38
CA PHE A 230 9.82 22.39 7.68
C PHE A 230 9.09 21.18 8.29
N PRO A 231 9.82 20.18 8.84
CA PRO A 231 9.20 19.02 9.44
C PRO A 231 8.52 19.40 10.75
N PHE A 232 7.42 18.72 11.09
CA PHE A 232 6.78 18.90 12.39
C PHE A 232 7.74 18.46 13.50
N VAL A 233 8.07 19.38 14.41
CA VAL A 233 8.92 19.13 15.57
C VAL A 233 8.04 19.16 16.82
N LYS A 234 8.32 18.26 17.77
CA LYS A 234 7.71 18.38 19.10
C LYS A 234 8.17 19.69 19.71
N GLU A 235 7.24 20.44 20.31
CA GLU A 235 7.60 21.58 21.15
C GLU A 235 8.59 21.11 22.22
N LYS A 236 9.63 21.91 22.47
CA LYS A 236 10.46 21.68 23.65
C LYS A 236 9.58 21.97 24.85
N GLY A 237 9.30 20.95 25.66
CA GLY A 237 8.70 21.16 26.98
C GLY A 237 9.60 22.10 27.77
N ASN A 238 9.00 23.16 28.32
CA ASN A 238 9.62 23.95 29.39
C ASN A 238 9.72 23.11 30.66
#